data_AF-A0A832T582-F1
#
_entry.id   AF-A0A832T582-F1
#
_cell.length_a   1.000
_cell.length_b   1.000
_cell.length_c   1.000
_cell.angle_alpha   90.00
_cell.angle_beta   90.00
_cell.angle_gamma   90.00
#
_symmetry.space_group_name_H-M   'P 1'
#
loop_
_entity.id
_entity.type
_entity.pdbx_description
1 polymer ?
#
loop_
_entity_poly.entity_id
_entity_poly.type
_entity_poly.pdbx_seq_one_letter_code
_entity_poly.pdbx_strand_id
1 'polypeptide(L)'
;MRENEKVLREKIKEFGQKLGFEVEEEWTPEGLREEDRREVYIPKIDVVWYKRADPRFVNFLIIVNEKMKKKVNLNEKENLEILPKYKDINKDIVIGFELELSDRPSKYILGDIANLSRMCDYGFIVIRDVENLVKRSIKASRAFSILHGASNVFVISPEELEEIMDTLGEYDENEKTD
;
A
#
# COMPACT_ATOMS: atom_id res chain seq x y z
N MET A 1 17.73 -8.67 3.32
CA MET A 1 17.00 -8.95 2.07
C MET A 1 17.73 -10.05 1.32
N ARG A 2 17.06 -11.16 0.99
CA ARG A 2 17.65 -12.23 0.15
C ARG A 2 17.77 -11.73 -1.29
N GLU A 3 18.66 -12.31 -2.08
CA GLU A 3 18.86 -11.89 -3.48
C GLU A 3 17.55 -11.94 -4.29
N ASN A 4 16.79 -13.02 -4.18
CA ASN A 4 15.51 -13.17 -4.89
C ASN A 4 14.48 -12.10 -4.49
N GLU A 5 14.51 -11.63 -3.25
CA GLU A 5 13.59 -10.59 -2.75
C GLU A 5 13.95 -9.22 -3.35
N LYS A 6 15.25 -8.92 -3.47
CA LYS A 6 15.70 -7.70 -4.16
C LYS A 6 15.31 -7.70 -5.63
N VAL A 7 15.51 -8.83 -6.31
CA VAL A 7 15.17 -8.97 -7.74
C VAL A 7 13.68 -8.76 -7.96
N LEU A 8 12.83 -9.43 -7.18
CA LEU A 8 11.38 -9.26 -7.28
C LEU A 8 10.94 -7.83 -6.97
N ARG A 9 11.52 -7.23 -5.93
CA ARG A 9 11.25 -5.84 -5.56
C ARG A 9 11.57 -4.87 -6.70
N GLU A 10 12.70 -5.06 -7.37
CA GLU A 10 13.07 -4.22 -8.50
C GLU A 10 12.11 -4.41 -9.69
N LYS A 11 11.73 -5.66 -10.01
CA LYS A 11 10.71 -5.93 -11.05
C LYS A 11 9.39 -5.22 -10.78
N ILE A 12 8.90 -5.27 -9.54
CA ILE A 12 7.66 -4.58 -9.11
C ILE A 12 7.80 -3.06 -9.32
N LYS A 13 8.96 -2.48 -8.99
CA LYS A 13 9.20 -1.04 -9.17
C LYS A 13 9.21 -0.66 -10.64
N GLU A 14 9.99 -1.36 -11.45
CA GLU A 14 10.10 -1.10 -12.89
C GLU A 14 8.75 -1.24 -13.58
N PHE A 15 7.98 -2.27 -13.22
CA PHE A 15 6.65 -2.49 -13.78
C PHE A 15 5.66 -1.38 -13.39
N GLY A 16 5.64 -0.96 -12.11
CA GLY A 16 4.82 0.17 -11.67
C GLY A 16 5.14 1.48 -12.43
N GLN A 17 6.43 1.74 -12.66
CA GLN A 17 6.87 2.91 -13.43
C GLN A 17 6.44 2.84 -14.90
N LYS A 18 6.52 1.65 -15.54
CA LYS A 18 6.02 1.43 -16.90
C LYS A 18 4.52 1.71 -17.02
N LEU A 19 3.75 1.37 -15.99
CA LEU A 19 2.32 1.67 -15.90
C LEU A 19 2.01 3.14 -15.55
N GLY A 20 3.03 4.01 -15.45
CA GLY A 20 2.87 5.44 -15.21
C GLY A 20 2.68 5.82 -13.74
N PHE A 21 2.99 4.94 -12.79
CA PHE A 21 2.99 5.25 -11.37
C PHE A 21 4.34 5.79 -10.91
N GLU A 22 4.31 6.61 -9.87
CA GLU A 22 5.49 6.83 -9.03
C GLU A 22 5.62 5.72 -8.00
N VAL A 23 6.85 5.41 -7.59
CA VAL A 23 7.14 4.29 -6.72
C VAL A 23 8.00 4.74 -5.54
N GLU A 24 7.65 4.30 -4.33
CA GLU A 24 8.41 4.51 -3.11
C GLU A 24 8.57 3.17 -2.38
N GLU A 25 9.79 2.89 -1.91
CA GLU A 25 10.08 1.72 -1.09
C GLU A 25 9.98 2.09 0.39
N GLU A 26 9.68 1.10 1.23
CA GLU A 26 9.73 1.27 2.68
C GLU A 26 8.82 2.42 3.18
N TRP A 27 7.69 2.62 2.51
CA TRP A 27 6.84 3.78 2.70
C TRP A 27 6.10 3.74 4.04
N THR A 28 5.97 4.92 4.62
CA THR A 28 5.19 5.20 5.82
C THR A 28 4.43 6.51 5.58
N PRO A 29 3.15 6.60 5.97
CA PRO A 29 2.39 7.85 5.90
C PRO A 29 3.15 9.00 6.56
N GLU A 30 3.28 10.13 5.88
CA GLU A 30 4.01 11.33 6.32
C GLU A 30 3.53 11.78 7.71
N GLY A 31 2.21 11.79 7.93
CA GLY A 31 1.60 12.16 9.20
C GLY A 31 1.97 11.27 10.38
N LEU A 32 2.60 10.12 10.16
CA LEU A 32 3.07 9.21 11.21
C LEU A 32 4.58 9.19 11.35
N ARG A 33 5.35 9.76 10.42
CA ARG A 33 6.84 9.66 10.44
C ARG A 33 7.47 10.31 11.67
N GLU A 34 6.81 11.32 12.22
CA GLU A 34 7.29 12.10 13.37
C GLU A 34 6.76 11.60 14.73
N GLU A 35 5.85 10.61 14.71
CA GLU A 35 5.26 10.04 15.93
C GLU A 35 6.26 9.13 16.67
N ASP A 36 6.17 9.05 18.01
CA ASP A 36 6.99 8.11 18.77
C ASP A 36 6.46 6.67 18.58
N ARG A 37 7.31 5.82 18.00
CA ARG A 37 7.06 4.37 17.82
C ARG A 37 6.75 3.61 19.11
N ARG A 38 7.13 4.15 20.26
CA ARG A 38 6.81 3.57 21.58
C ARG A 38 5.37 3.82 21.99
N GLU A 39 4.76 4.89 21.47
CA GLU A 39 3.41 5.32 21.80
C GLU A 39 2.41 4.93 20.71
N VAL A 40 2.85 4.96 19.45
CA VAL A 40 2.00 4.72 18.28
C VAL A 40 2.59 3.64 17.37
N TYR A 41 1.76 2.70 16.95
CA TYR A 41 2.13 1.76 15.89
C TYR A 41 2.24 2.50 14.54
N ILE A 42 3.43 2.46 13.94
CA ILE A 42 3.72 3.07 12.64
C ILE A 42 3.84 1.95 11.60
N PRO A 43 2.85 1.79 10.70
CA PRO A 43 2.92 0.80 9.64
C PRO A 43 3.96 1.20 8.60
N LYS A 44 4.60 0.20 8.00
CA LYS A 44 5.60 0.38 6.95
C LYS A 44 5.28 -0.62 5.84
N ILE A 45 5.04 -0.12 4.64
CA ILE A 45 4.75 -0.94 3.46
C ILE A 45 6.04 -1.10 2.65
N ASP A 46 6.33 -2.32 2.20
CA ASP A 46 7.56 -2.61 1.45
C ASP A 46 7.71 -1.80 0.17
N VAL A 47 6.67 -1.74 -0.67
CA VAL A 47 6.66 -0.96 -1.91
C VAL A 47 5.26 -0.37 -2.11
N VAL A 48 5.18 0.89 -2.51
CA VAL A 48 3.92 1.52 -2.91
C VAL A 48 4.01 2.10 -4.31
N TRP A 49 2.93 1.97 -5.07
CA TRP A 49 2.70 2.70 -6.31
C TRP A 49 1.64 3.78 -6.08
N TYR A 50 1.95 4.99 -6.50
CA TYR A 50 1.10 6.14 -6.22
C TYR A 50 1.04 7.13 -7.37
N LYS A 51 0.04 8.00 -7.31
CA LYS A 51 -0.06 9.21 -8.14
C LYS A 51 0.10 10.43 -7.27
N ARG A 52 0.83 11.44 -7.74
CA ARG A 52 0.85 12.75 -7.06
C ARG A 52 -0.51 13.41 -7.18
N ALA A 53 -1.00 13.90 -6.04
CA ALA A 53 -2.18 14.73 -6.00
C ALA A 53 -1.91 16.08 -6.67
N ASP A 54 -2.93 16.65 -7.33
CA ASP A 54 -2.85 18.01 -7.85
C ASP A 54 -2.62 19.00 -6.68
N PRO A 55 -1.61 19.89 -6.75
CA PRO A 55 -1.34 20.84 -5.67
C PRO A 55 -2.54 21.74 -5.32
N ARG A 56 -3.44 22.01 -6.26
CA ARG A 56 -4.67 22.78 -6.03
C ARG A 56 -5.67 21.98 -5.17
N PHE A 57 -5.75 20.67 -5.37
CA PHE A 57 -6.56 19.79 -4.54
C PHE A 57 -6.02 19.73 -3.11
N VAL A 58 -4.71 19.56 -2.95
CA VAL A 58 -4.04 19.59 -1.64
C VAL A 58 -4.33 20.91 -0.92
N ASN A 59 -4.12 22.04 -1.60
CA ASN A 59 -4.40 23.37 -1.05
C ASN A 59 -5.88 23.54 -0.68
N PHE A 60 -6.79 23.01 -1.49
CA PHE A 60 -8.22 23.01 -1.18
C PHE A 60 -8.49 22.29 0.15
N LEU A 61 -7.94 21.08 0.36
CA LEU A 61 -8.12 20.33 1.61
C LEU A 61 -7.56 21.09 2.82
N ILE A 62 -6.37 21.69 2.69
CA ILE A 62 -5.75 22.49 3.76
C ILE A 62 -6.65 23.68 4.12
N ILE A 63 -7.13 24.44 3.13
CA ILE A 63 -8.00 25.61 3.38
C ILE A 63 -9.31 25.18 4.06
N VAL A 64 -9.91 24.06 3.63
CA VAL A 64 -11.13 23.53 4.24
C VAL A 64 -10.89 23.15 5.70
N ASN A 65 -9.81 22.41 5.98
CA ASN A 65 -9.43 22.00 7.34
C ASN A 65 -9.25 23.21 8.26
N GLU A 66 -8.52 24.23 7.81
CA GLU A 66 -8.30 25.45 8.58
C GLU A 66 -9.58 26.27 8.82
N LYS A 67 -10.47 26.33 7.83
CA LYS A 67 -11.79 26.96 8.02
C LYS A 67 -12.63 26.20 9.03
N MET A 68 -12.56 24.87 9.06
CA MET A 68 -13.30 24.06 10.04
C MET A 68 -12.75 24.25 11.45
N LYS A 69 -11.42 24.23 11.65
CA LYS A 69 -10.81 24.45 12.98
C LYS A 69 -11.24 25.78 13.58
N LYS A 70 -11.25 26.84 12.78
CA LYS A 70 -11.73 28.17 13.19
C LYS A 70 -13.19 28.17 13.61
N LYS A 71 -14.06 27.40 12.95
CA LYS A 71 -15.50 27.33 13.29
C LYS A 71 -15.75 26.70 14.64
N VAL A 72 -14.89 25.79 15.09
CA VAL A 72 -15.01 25.09 16.37
C VAL A 72 -14.06 25.62 17.44
N ASN A 73 -13.42 26.77 17.20
CA ASN A 73 -12.45 27.41 18.11
C ASN A 73 -11.34 26.46 18.60
N LEU A 74 -10.86 25.57 17.73
CA LEU A 74 -9.71 24.73 18.04
C LEU A 74 -8.42 25.52 17.92
N ASN A 75 -7.52 25.24 18.84
CA ASN A 75 -6.18 25.82 18.90
C ASN A 75 -5.32 25.26 17.76
N GLU A 76 -4.22 25.93 17.39
CA GLU A 76 -3.31 25.44 16.33
C GLU A 76 -2.75 24.03 16.62
N LYS A 77 -2.67 23.65 17.90
CA LYS A 77 -2.19 22.33 18.36
C LYS A 77 -3.25 21.24 18.30
N GLU A 78 -4.52 21.58 18.12
CA GLU A 78 -5.62 20.62 18.11
C GLU A 78 -5.98 20.24 16.67
N ASN A 79 -6.13 18.94 16.43
CA ASN A 79 -6.48 18.41 15.11
C ASN A 79 -7.93 17.92 15.11
N LEU A 80 -8.67 18.22 14.05
CA LEU A 80 -10.03 17.72 13.85
C LEU A 80 -10.09 16.23 13.51
N GLU A 81 -8.94 15.61 13.20
CA GLU A 81 -8.83 14.22 12.72
C GLU A 81 -9.65 13.93 11.45
N ILE A 82 -10.00 14.98 10.68
CA ILE A 82 -10.72 14.87 9.40
C ILE A 82 -9.78 14.39 8.29
N LEU A 83 -8.54 14.87 8.29
CA LEU A 83 -7.52 14.37 7.38
C LEU A 83 -6.99 13.03 7.93
N PRO A 84 -7.00 11.96 7.11
CA PRO A 84 -6.60 10.64 7.56
C PRO A 84 -5.14 10.62 7.98
N LYS A 85 -4.85 10.20 9.22
CA LYS A 85 -3.46 10.04 9.72
C LYS A 85 -2.65 8.99 8.96
N TYR A 86 -3.34 8.03 8.36
CA TYR A 86 -2.75 6.86 7.71
C TYR A 86 -2.71 6.97 6.18
N LYS A 87 -2.95 8.16 5.62
CA LYS A 87 -2.81 8.43 4.19
C LYS A 87 -2.05 9.75 3.99
N ASP A 88 -1.38 9.85 2.85
CA ASP A 88 -0.70 11.07 2.44
C ASP A 88 -1.64 11.92 1.59
N ILE A 89 -1.89 13.17 1.98
CA ILE A 89 -2.73 14.07 1.16
C ILE A 89 -2.09 14.41 -0.19
N ASN A 90 -0.77 14.28 -0.29
CA ASN A 90 0.03 14.59 -1.48
C ASN A 90 0.19 13.38 -2.42
N LYS A 91 -0.09 12.16 -1.94
CA LYS A 91 0.13 10.91 -2.66
C LYS A 91 -1.12 10.06 -2.58
N ASP A 92 -1.73 9.81 -3.72
CA ASP A 92 -2.81 8.85 -3.83
C ASP A 92 -2.20 7.45 -3.96
N ILE A 93 -2.12 6.72 -2.85
CA ILE A 93 -1.53 5.38 -2.80
C ILE A 93 -2.51 4.39 -3.41
N VAL A 94 -2.26 4.02 -4.67
CA VAL A 94 -3.14 3.13 -5.43
C VAL A 94 -2.85 1.68 -5.07
N ILE A 95 -1.58 1.28 -5.06
CA ILE A 95 -1.18 -0.11 -4.79
C ILE A 95 -0.11 -0.15 -3.70
N GLY A 96 -0.29 -1.02 -2.70
CA GLY A 96 0.74 -1.37 -1.73
C GLY A 96 1.13 -2.84 -1.82
N PHE A 97 2.42 -3.14 -1.69
CA PHE A 97 2.97 -4.50 -1.69
C PHE A 97 3.66 -4.78 -0.36
N GLU A 98 3.39 -5.95 0.22
CA GLU A 98 4.13 -6.54 1.35
C GLU A 98 4.81 -7.83 0.88
N LEU A 99 6.13 -7.95 1.05
CA LEU A 99 6.94 -9.03 0.51
C LEU A 99 7.35 -10.03 1.60
N GLU A 100 6.48 -11.00 1.88
CA GLU A 100 6.71 -12.05 2.86
C GLU A 100 7.38 -13.28 2.23
N LEU A 101 8.62 -13.13 1.78
CA LEU A 101 9.36 -14.17 1.06
C LEU A 101 10.13 -15.15 1.97
N SER A 102 9.79 -15.17 3.26
CA SER A 102 10.47 -16.04 4.22
C SER A 102 9.78 -17.39 4.39
N ASP A 103 10.57 -18.46 4.60
CA ASP A 103 10.05 -19.82 4.78
C ASP A 103 9.40 -20.04 6.17
N ARG A 104 9.25 -18.98 6.97
CA ARG A 104 8.55 -19.04 8.26
C ARG A 104 7.06 -18.79 8.04
N PRO A 105 6.17 -19.45 8.79
CA PRO A 105 4.76 -19.09 8.79
C PRO A 105 4.63 -17.61 9.17
N SER A 106 4.13 -16.78 8.26
CA SER A 106 4.00 -15.33 8.47
C SER A 106 2.98 -15.10 9.59
N LYS A 107 3.49 -14.80 10.78
CA LYS A 107 2.70 -14.58 12.00
C LYS A 107 1.82 -13.32 11.93
N TYR A 108 1.89 -12.55 10.85
CA TYR A 108 1.34 -11.20 10.77
C TYR A 108 0.42 -10.93 9.57
N ILE A 109 0.00 -11.94 8.80
CA ILE A 109 -0.88 -11.78 7.61
C ILE A 109 -2.12 -10.91 7.90
N LEU A 110 -2.77 -11.08 9.05
CA LEU A 110 -3.94 -10.25 9.40
C LEU A 110 -3.58 -8.78 9.64
N GLY A 111 -2.39 -8.52 10.21
CA GLY A 111 -1.87 -7.17 10.37
C GLY A 111 -1.55 -6.53 9.02
N ASP A 112 -0.93 -7.28 8.11
CA ASP A 112 -0.60 -6.82 6.76
C ASP A 112 -1.88 -6.53 5.97
N ILE A 113 -2.89 -7.42 6.05
CA ILE A 113 -4.21 -7.18 5.45
C ILE A 113 -4.82 -5.89 6.02
N ALA A 114 -4.86 -5.72 7.33
CA ALA A 114 -5.46 -4.54 7.96
C ALA A 114 -4.73 -3.23 7.59
N ASN A 115 -3.40 -3.29 7.48
CA ASN A 115 -2.56 -2.18 7.06
C ASN A 115 -2.85 -1.79 5.61
N LEU A 116 -2.74 -2.74 4.68
CA LEU A 116 -2.94 -2.52 3.26
C LEU A 116 -4.37 -2.05 2.96
N SER A 117 -5.39 -2.73 3.52
CA SER A 117 -6.81 -2.40 3.29
C SER A 117 -7.17 -0.96 3.67
N ARG A 118 -6.40 -0.35 4.59
CA ARG A 118 -6.68 0.97 5.14
C ARG A 118 -5.88 2.08 4.46
N MET A 119 -4.68 1.76 3.99
CA MET A 119 -3.71 2.74 3.49
C MET A 119 -3.69 2.83 1.97
N CYS A 120 -4.10 1.77 1.27
CA CYS A 120 -4.05 1.67 -0.19
C CYS A 120 -5.45 1.39 -0.75
N ASP A 121 -5.66 1.72 -2.03
CA ASP A 121 -6.89 1.30 -2.72
C ASP A 121 -6.88 -0.21 -2.96
N TYR A 122 -5.70 -0.76 -3.32
CA TYR A 122 -5.46 -2.19 -3.48
C TYR A 122 -4.16 -2.61 -2.77
N GLY A 123 -4.19 -3.78 -2.13
CA GLY A 123 -3.03 -4.36 -1.46
C GLY A 123 -2.62 -5.69 -2.08
N PHE A 124 -1.33 -5.99 -2.10
CA PHE A 124 -0.78 -7.27 -2.51
C PHE A 124 0.14 -7.79 -1.41
N ILE A 125 -0.18 -8.97 -0.89
CA ILE A 125 0.71 -9.73 -0.02
C ILE A 125 1.36 -10.80 -0.89
N VAL A 126 2.65 -10.64 -1.15
CA VAL A 126 3.43 -11.55 -1.98
C VAL A 126 4.13 -12.55 -1.07
N ILE A 127 3.74 -13.81 -1.15
CA ILE A 127 4.17 -14.84 -0.19
C ILE A 127 4.51 -16.15 -0.87
N ARG A 128 5.60 -16.79 -0.43
CA ARG A 128 5.96 -18.12 -0.93
C ARG A 128 4.91 -19.15 -0.53
N ASP A 129 4.51 -20.02 -1.46
CA ASP A 129 3.52 -21.06 -1.16
C ASP A 129 4.15 -22.29 -0.49
N VAL A 130 4.58 -22.12 0.76
CA VAL A 130 5.06 -23.21 1.61
C VAL A 130 3.89 -23.73 2.45
N GLU A 131 3.64 -25.04 2.46
CA GLU A 131 2.53 -25.64 3.24
C GLU A 131 1.13 -25.02 2.98
N ASN A 132 0.79 -24.71 1.73
CA ASN A 132 -0.46 -24.05 1.33
C ASN A 132 -0.68 -22.68 2.00
N LEU A 133 0.39 -21.95 2.29
CA LEU A 133 0.33 -20.66 2.97
C LEU A 133 -0.48 -19.64 2.16
N VAL A 134 -0.33 -19.60 0.83
CA VAL A 134 -1.14 -18.71 -0.04
C VAL A 134 -2.63 -18.98 0.18
N LYS A 135 -3.06 -20.25 0.11
CA LYS A 135 -4.46 -20.64 0.30
C LYS A 135 -4.98 -20.31 1.71
N ARG A 136 -4.15 -20.46 2.75
CA ARG A 136 -4.52 -20.09 4.13
C ARG A 136 -4.69 -18.57 4.26
N SER A 137 -3.77 -17.80 3.68
CA SER A 137 -3.82 -16.34 3.67
C SER A 137 -5.02 -15.79 2.90
N ILE A 138 -5.38 -16.39 1.77
CA ILE A 138 -6.61 -16.06 1.02
C ILE A 138 -7.86 -16.26 1.91
N LYS A 139 -7.92 -17.37 2.66
CA LYS A 139 -9.01 -17.59 3.62
C LYS A 139 -9.05 -16.54 4.71
N ALA A 140 -7.89 -16.08 5.20
CA ALA A 140 -7.80 -15.01 6.18
C ALA A 140 -8.29 -13.67 5.62
N SER A 141 -7.88 -13.28 4.40
CA SER A 141 -8.37 -12.07 3.72
C SER A 141 -9.88 -12.09 3.50
N ARG A 142 -10.44 -13.26 3.15
CA ARG A 142 -11.89 -13.44 3.03
C ARG A 142 -12.60 -13.31 4.38
N ALA A 143 -12.07 -13.92 5.43
CA ALA A 143 -12.63 -13.82 6.78
C ALA A 143 -12.60 -12.37 7.29
N PHE A 144 -11.48 -11.66 7.08
CA PHE A 144 -11.37 -10.23 7.36
C PHE A 144 -12.43 -9.43 6.60
N SER A 145 -12.62 -9.73 5.32
CA SER A 145 -13.59 -9.01 4.48
C SER A 145 -15.04 -9.14 4.97
N ILE A 146 -15.38 -10.32 5.49
CA ILE A 146 -16.72 -10.57 6.07
C ILE A 146 -16.94 -9.72 7.34
N LEU A 147 -15.89 -9.49 8.12
CA LEU A 147 -15.97 -8.79 9.42
C LEU A 147 -15.86 -7.27 9.29
N HIS A 148 -15.11 -6.77 8.30
CA HIS A 148 -14.69 -5.37 8.24
C HIS A 148 -15.05 -4.66 6.93
N GLY A 149 -15.74 -5.34 6.00
CA GLY A 149 -15.95 -4.84 4.64
C GLY A 149 -14.79 -5.25 3.71
N ALA A 150 -14.88 -4.92 2.42
CA ALA A 150 -13.90 -5.38 1.43
C ALA A 150 -12.44 -5.11 1.87
N SER A 151 -11.60 -6.14 1.86
CA SER A 151 -10.17 -5.96 2.16
C SER A 151 -9.43 -5.23 1.04
N ASN A 152 -9.84 -5.43 -0.22
CA ASN A 152 -9.07 -5.04 -1.40
C ASN A 152 -7.62 -5.57 -1.40
N VAL A 153 -7.36 -6.62 -0.61
CA VAL A 153 -6.03 -7.25 -0.50
C VAL A 153 -6.01 -8.58 -1.22
N PHE A 154 -5.17 -8.65 -2.24
CA PHE A 154 -4.79 -9.86 -2.96
C PHE A 154 -3.64 -10.56 -2.23
N VAL A 155 -3.64 -11.89 -2.31
CA VAL A 155 -2.52 -12.71 -1.86
C VAL A 155 -2.07 -13.55 -3.04
N ILE A 156 -0.79 -13.50 -3.36
CA ILE A 156 -0.23 -14.08 -4.58
C ILE A 156 1.17 -14.64 -4.32
N SER A 157 1.59 -15.66 -5.07
CA SER A 157 2.98 -16.09 -5.03
C SER A 157 3.90 -15.18 -5.86
N PRO A 158 5.22 -15.16 -5.59
CA PRO A 158 6.18 -14.48 -6.46
C PRO A 158 6.08 -14.92 -7.93
N GLU A 159 5.93 -16.23 -8.15
CA GLU A 159 5.90 -16.82 -9.49
C GLU A 159 4.65 -16.39 -10.27
N GLU A 160 3.48 -16.41 -9.63
CA GLU A 160 2.22 -15.94 -10.24
C GLU A 160 2.28 -14.44 -10.55
N LEU A 161 2.89 -13.64 -9.67
CA LEU A 161 3.05 -12.20 -9.91
C LEU A 161 3.97 -11.92 -11.10
N GLU A 162 5.08 -12.65 -11.21
CA GLU A 162 5.99 -12.54 -12.35
C GLU A 162 5.30 -12.92 -13.67
N GLU A 163 4.55 -14.03 -13.70
CA GLU A 163 3.79 -14.45 -14.89
C GLU A 163 2.78 -13.37 -15.36
N ILE A 164 2.08 -12.72 -14.42
CA ILE A 164 1.14 -11.64 -14.73
C ILE A 164 1.87 -10.41 -15.30
N MET A 165 3.00 -10.03 -14.68
CA MET A 165 3.80 -8.89 -15.15
C MET A 165 4.37 -9.14 -16.55
N ASP A 166 4.87 -10.35 -16.81
CA ASP A 166 5.42 -10.74 -18.10
C ASP A 166 4.33 -10.72 -19.18
N THR A 167 3.15 -11.30 -18.87
CA THR A 167 1.99 -11.28 -19.78
C THR A 167 1.63 -9.85 -20.16
N LEU A 168 1.50 -8.94 -19.20
CA LEU A 168 1.13 -7.55 -19.46
C LEU A 168 2.25 -6.75 -20.14
N GLY A 169 3.51 -7.10 -19.88
CA GLY A 169 4.66 -6.52 -20.56
C GLY A 169 4.66 -6.79 -22.06
N GLU A 170 4.27 -8.01 -22.47
CA GLU A 170 4.14 -8.39 -23.89
C GLU A 170 2.98 -7.65 -24.58
N TYR A 171 1.88 -7.36 -23.88
CA TYR A 171 0.77 -6.58 -24.46
C TYR A 171 1.18 -5.14 -24.81
N ASP A 172 2.02 -4.51 -23.98
CA ASP A 172 2.44 -3.11 -24.13
C ASP A 172 3.50 -2.89 -25.25
N GLU A 173 4.17 -3.96 -25.69
CA GLU A 173 5.05 -3.95 -26.86
C GLU A 173 4.27 -4.09 -28.18
N ASN A 174 3.18 -4.87 -28.18
CA ASN A 174 2.37 -5.12 -29.38
C ASN A 174 1.44 -3.95 -29.76
N GLU A 175 1.00 -3.12 -28.80
CA GLU A 175 0.21 -1.90 -29.09
C GLU A 175 1.05 -0.72 -29.64
N LYS A 176 2.39 -0.79 -29.55
CA LYS A 176 3.30 0.24 -30.11
C LYS A 176 3.63 0.02 -31.58
N THR A 177 3.19 -1.10 -32.16
CA THR A 177 3.45 -1.51 -33.54
C THR A 177 2.33 -1.25 -34.55
N ASP A 178 1.22 -0.63 -34.13
CA ASP A 178 0.09 -0.26 -35.00
C ASP A 178 -0.04 1.26 -35.22
#